data_AF-A0A1T5E8W6-F1
#
_entry.id   AF-A0A1T5E8W6-F1
#
_cell.length_a   1.000
_cell.length_b   1.000
_cell.length_c   1.000
_cell.angle_alpha   90.00
_cell.angle_beta   90.00
_cell.angle_gamma   90.00
#
_symmetry.space_group_name_H-M   'P 1'
#
loop_
_entity.id
_entity.type
_entity.pdbx_description
1 polymer ?
#
loop_
_entity_poly.entity_id
_entity_poly.type
_entity_poly.pdbx_seq_one_letter_code
_entity_poly.pdbx_strand_id
1 'polypeptide(L)'
;MFSFRKHVSVIAALGVAVMLTLNGCGAEKRAAIDTEDGVTDIFDYVTVDFNGKNGEGTAYVNVDYDGLETEMVGGKEKIKELDEVEDLSALTKYINAVSSISLSIDQNEKLSNGDKVTVSVSYDSTAAESAGVVFGSEESKTFEVKGLKG
;
A
#
# COMPACT_ATOMS: atom_id res chain seq x y z
N MET A 1 26.43 -59.55 0.42
CA MET A 1 26.75 -59.23 -0.98
C MET A 1 25.52 -58.58 -1.60
N PHE A 2 25.65 -57.31 -2.04
CA PHE A 2 24.87 -56.53 -3.03
C PHE A 2 23.45 -57.03 -3.42
N SER A 3 22.40 -56.22 -3.60
CA SER A 3 22.24 -54.78 -3.86
C SER A 3 20.73 -54.46 -3.89
N PHE A 4 20.38 -53.22 -3.53
CA PHE A 4 19.11 -52.54 -3.82
C PHE A 4 18.68 -52.64 -5.31
N ARG A 5 17.35 -52.59 -5.58
CA ARG A 5 16.72 -51.54 -6.43
C ARG A 5 15.19 -51.68 -6.59
N LYS A 6 14.52 -50.56 -6.27
CA LYS A 6 13.39 -49.88 -6.93
C LYS A 6 11.98 -50.50 -6.85
N HIS A 7 11.13 -49.85 -6.05
CA HIS A 7 9.68 -49.94 -6.12
C HIS A 7 9.14 -49.14 -7.31
N VAL A 8 8.35 -49.82 -8.13
CA VAL A 8 7.40 -49.28 -9.11
C VAL A 8 6.09 -49.06 -8.36
N SER A 9 5.48 -47.88 -8.50
CA SER A 9 4.08 -47.69 -8.11
C SER A 9 3.33 -46.97 -9.23
N VAL A 10 2.13 -47.50 -9.46
CA VAL A 10 1.34 -47.49 -10.68
C VAL A 10 0.44 -46.26 -10.75
N ILE A 11 0.28 -45.69 -11.95
CA ILE A 11 -0.74 -44.70 -12.31
C ILE A 11 -2.06 -45.43 -12.57
N ALA A 12 -3.18 -44.96 -12.00
CA ALA A 12 -4.52 -45.27 -12.48
C ALA A 12 -5.45 -44.04 -12.31
N ALA A 13 -6.29 -43.84 -13.31
CA ALA A 13 -6.87 -42.55 -13.72
C ALA A 13 -8.38 -42.40 -13.41
N LEU A 14 -8.82 -41.13 -13.47
CA LEU A 14 -10.11 -40.59 -13.93
C LEU A 14 -11.43 -40.92 -13.17
N GLY A 15 -12.09 -39.83 -12.75
CA GLY A 15 -13.54 -39.76 -12.49
C GLY A 15 -14.01 -38.31 -12.43
N VAL A 16 -14.63 -37.82 -13.50
CA VAL A 16 -15.28 -36.49 -13.58
C VAL A 16 -16.73 -36.62 -13.11
N ALA A 17 -17.13 -35.77 -12.17
CA ALA A 17 -18.55 -35.48 -11.91
C ALA A 17 -18.72 -33.97 -11.75
N VAL A 18 -19.40 -33.37 -12.72
CA VAL A 18 -19.84 -31.96 -12.71
C VAL A 18 -21.07 -31.87 -11.81
N MET A 19 -21.03 -30.99 -10.81
CA MET A 19 -22.25 -30.47 -10.17
C MET A 19 -22.08 -28.97 -9.97
N LEU A 20 -22.79 -28.21 -10.81
CA LEU A 20 -22.97 -26.77 -10.69
C LEU A 20 -23.93 -26.48 -9.54
N THR A 21 -23.45 -25.79 -8.51
CA THR A 21 -24.31 -24.97 -7.65
C THR A 21 -23.74 -23.55 -7.63
N LEU A 22 -24.30 -22.71 -8.51
CA LEU A 22 -24.26 -21.26 -8.38
C LEU A 22 -25.23 -20.87 -7.26
N ASN A 23 -24.73 -20.13 -6.26
CA ASN A 23 -25.28 -18.84 -5.83
C ASN A 23 -24.55 -18.34 -4.56
N GLY A 24 -23.97 -17.14 -4.67
CA GLY A 24 -24.06 -16.18 -3.58
C GLY A 24 -22.83 -15.97 -2.70
N CYS A 25 -21.77 -15.41 -3.27
CA CYS A 25 -21.21 -14.18 -2.70
C CYS A 25 -20.54 -13.42 -3.84
N GLY A 26 -21.24 -12.40 -4.34
CA GLY A 26 -20.64 -11.37 -5.17
C GLY A 26 -19.67 -10.57 -4.32
N ALA A 27 -18.46 -11.09 -4.17
CA ALA A 27 -17.29 -10.26 -4.04
C ALA A 27 -16.49 -10.60 -5.30
N GLU A 28 -16.62 -9.74 -6.33
CA GLU A 28 -15.55 -9.65 -7.31
C GLU A 28 -14.25 -9.65 -6.52
N LYS A 29 -13.31 -10.53 -6.88
CA LYS A 29 -11.96 -10.48 -6.35
C LYS A 29 -11.41 -9.10 -6.74
N ARG A 30 -11.64 -8.10 -5.88
CA ARG A 30 -11.02 -6.80 -5.93
C ARG A 30 -9.54 -7.09 -6.12
N ALA A 31 -8.94 -6.50 -7.16
CA ALA A 31 -7.53 -6.69 -7.47
C ALA A 31 -6.75 -6.43 -6.16
N ALA A 32 -6.36 -7.52 -5.51
CA ALA A 32 -5.74 -7.44 -4.21
C ALA A 32 -4.37 -6.80 -4.44
N ILE A 33 -4.10 -5.74 -3.69
CA ILE A 33 -2.82 -5.08 -3.62
C ILE A 33 -1.74 -6.15 -3.38
N ASP A 34 -0.65 -6.10 -4.14
CA ASP A 34 0.50 -7.01 -3.97
C ASP A 34 1.40 -6.55 -2.82
N THR A 35 0.82 -6.45 -1.62
CA THR A 35 1.58 -6.34 -0.35
C THR A 35 1.48 -7.68 0.40
N GLU A 36 2.50 -8.00 1.20
CA GLU A 36 2.60 -9.29 1.89
C GLU A 36 1.35 -9.63 2.75
N ASP A 37 0.67 -8.60 3.25
CA ASP A 37 -0.56 -8.68 4.04
C ASP A 37 -1.80 -8.03 3.37
N GLY A 38 -1.67 -7.47 2.16
CA GLY A 38 -2.73 -6.77 1.45
C GLY A 38 -3.08 -5.39 2.01
N VAL A 39 -2.25 -4.83 2.90
CA VAL A 39 -2.39 -3.50 3.47
C VAL A 39 -1.35 -2.56 2.87
N THR A 40 -1.76 -1.33 2.56
CA THR A 40 -0.86 -0.23 2.16
C THR A 40 -0.79 0.80 3.27
N ASP A 41 0.36 0.94 3.91
CA ASP A 41 0.55 1.96 4.95
C ASP A 41 1.03 3.28 4.33
N ILE A 42 0.19 4.31 4.42
CA ILE A 42 0.52 5.64 3.88
C ILE A 42 1.79 6.19 4.54
N PHE A 43 2.04 5.89 5.82
CA PHE A 43 3.19 6.41 6.56
C PHE A 43 4.53 5.79 6.17
N ASP A 44 4.54 4.70 5.40
CA ASP A 44 5.78 4.15 4.81
C ASP A 44 6.27 5.01 3.64
N TYR A 45 5.37 5.80 3.05
CA TYR A 45 5.64 6.74 1.95
C TYR A 45 5.78 8.19 2.42
N VAL A 46 5.72 8.45 3.73
CA VAL A 46 5.85 9.79 4.32
C VAL A 46 7.25 10.00 4.86
N THR A 47 7.88 11.08 4.42
CA THR A 47 9.14 11.60 4.99
C THR A 47 8.91 12.97 5.59
N VAL A 48 9.47 13.22 6.78
CA VAL A 48 9.46 14.53 7.43
C VAL A 48 10.88 15.06 7.54
N ASP A 49 11.17 16.13 6.81
CA ASP A 49 12.47 16.80 6.84
C ASP A 49 12.43 18.02 7.75
N PHE A 50 13.50 18.24 8.51
CA PHE A 50 13.66 19.40 9.38
C PHE A 50 14.82 20.27 8.91
N ASN A 51 14.58 21.58 8.80
CA ASN A 51 15.61 22.55 8.43
C ASN A 51 15.47 23.81 9.29
N GLY A 52 16.55 24.59 9.38
CA GLY A 52 16.60 25.84 10.14
C GLY A 52 17.51 25.74 11.35
N LYS A 53 17.39 26.73 12.22
CA LYS A 53 18.11 26.78 13.50
C LYS A 53 17.23 26.18 14.60
N ASN A 54 17.88 25.67 15.63
CA ASN A 54 17.19 25.22 16.83
C ASN A 54 16.39 26.38 17.46
N GLY A 55 15.06 26.23 17.58
CA GLY A 55 14.12 27.27 18.02
C GLY A 55 13.45 28.07 16.88
N GLU A 56 13.94 27.90 15.65
CA GLU A 56 13.43 28.53 14.42
C GLU A 56 13.26 27.48 13.30
N GLY A 57 13.19 26.19 13.66
CA GLY A 57 13.13 25.11 12.70
C GLY A 57 11.77 25.03 11.99
N THR A 58 11.80 24.50 10.76
CA THR A 58 10.62 24.24 9.93
C THR A 58 10.60 22.77 9.54
N ALA A 59 9.41 22.16 9.57
CA ALA A 59 9.16 20.80 9.09
C ALA A 59 8.56 20.81 7.68
N TYR A 60 8.98 19.87 6.86
CA TYR A 60 8.49 19.64 5.51
C TYR A 60 8.02 18.20 5.40
N VAL A 61 6.71 18.00 5.16
CA VAL A 61 6.13 16.68 4.93
C VAL A 61 6.15 16.40 3.44
N ASN A 62 6.85 15.34 3.06
CA ASN A 62 6.97 14.86 1.68
C ASN A 62 6.33 13.48 1.59
N VAL A 63 5.59 13.23 0.50
CA VAL A 63 4.95 11.94 0.22
C VAL A 63 5.44 11.41 -1.11
N ASP A 64 5.86 10.16 -1.14
CA ASP A 64 6.12 9.43 -2.38
C ASP A 64 4.82 8.86 -2.95
N TYR A 65 4.04 9.72 -3.62
CA TYR A 65 2.77 9.34 -4.23
C TYR A 65 2.94 8.30 -5.36
N ASP A 66 4.06 8.36 -6.08
CA ASP A 66 4.36 7.41 -7.16
C ASP A 66 4.62 6.01 -6.58
N GLY A 67 5.39 5.93 -5.50
CA GLY A 67 5.63 4.70 -4.74
C GLY A 67 4.34 4.13 -4.17
N LEU A 68 3.53 4.99 -3.55
CA LEU A 68 2.24 4.62 -2.97
C LEU A 68 1.27 4.07 -4.04
N GLU A 69 1.12 4.76 -5.18
CA GLU A 69 0.30 4.28 -6.30
C GLU A 69 0.84 2.95 -6.84
N THR A 70 2.16 2.84 -7.00
CA THR A 70 2.81 1.61 -7.47
C THR A 70 2.48 0.44 -6.55
N GLU A 71 2.54 0.63 -5.24
CA GLU A 71 2.17 -0.41 -4.28
C GLU A 71 0.68 -0.77 -4.40
N MET A 72 -0.20 0.23 -4.38
CA MET A 72 -1.65 0.05 -4.47
C MET A 72 -2.08 -0.74 -5.72
N VAL A 73 -1.41 -0.52 -6.86
CA VAL A 73 -1.68 -1.26 -8.11
C VAL A 73 -1.09 -2.67 -8.09
N GLY A 74 -0.12 -2.96 -7.22
CA GLY A 74 0.59 -4.23 -7.15
C GLY A 74 1.84 -4.30 -8.03
N GLY A 75 2.52 -3.16 -8.22
CA GLY A 75 3.82 -3.06 -8.88
C GLY A 75 3.78 -2.45 -10.28
N LYS A 76 4.99 -2.11 -10.77
CA LYS A 76 5.17 -1.42 -12.07
C LYS A 76 4.76 -2.29 -13.26
N GLU A 77 4.90 -3.60 -13.14
CA GLU A 77 4.47 -4.58 -14.14
C GLU A 77 2.95 -4.53 -14.31
N LYS A 78 2.20 -4.42 -13.20
CA LYS A 78 0.74 -4.35 -13.24
C LYS A 78 0.25 -3.03 -13.80
N ILE A 79 0.93 -1.92 -13.47
CA ILE A 79 0.67 -0.62 -14.11
C ILE A 79 0.82 -0.71 -15.63
N LYS A 80 1.92 -1.31 -16.11
CA LYS A 80 2.15 -1.49 -17.56
C LYS A 80 1.07 -2.36 -18.21
N GLU A 81 0.68 -3.46 -17.56
CA GLU A 81 -0.40 -4.31 -18.05
C GLU A 81 -1.70 -3.51 -18.21
N LEU A 82 -2.08 -2.72 -17.20
CA LEU A 82 -3.30 -1.89 -17.22
C LEU A 82 -3.24 -0.79 -18.29
N ASP A 83 -2.06 -0.19 -18.49
CA ASP A 83 -1.83 0.82 -19.53
C ASP A 83 -1.93 0.21 -20.94
N GLU A 84 -1.33 -0.97 -21.16
CA GLU A 84 -1.35 -1.69 -22.44
C GLU A 84 -2.75 -2.19 -22.84
N VAL A 85 -3.58 -2.57 -21.88
CA VAL A 85 -4.97 -2.99 -22.15
C VAL A 85 -5.96 -1.81 -22.17
N GLU A 86 -5.47 -0.57 -22.04
CA GLU A 86 -6.27 0.66 -21.91
C GLU A 86 -7.39 0.56 -20.87
N ASP A 87 -7.15 -0.14 -19.75
CA ASP A 87 -8.10 -0.21 -18.64
C ASP A 87 -7.99 1.05 -17.77
N LEU A 88 -8.32 2.17 -18.39
CA LEU A 88 -8.35 3.49 -17.78
C LEU A 88 -9.33 3.54 -16.61
N SER A 89 -10.35 2.66 -16.60
CA SER A 89 -11.30 2.59 -15.49
C SER A 89 -10.66 2.04 -14.22
N ALA A 90 -9.79 1.03 -14.33
CA ALA A 90 -9.03 0.51 -13.21
C ALA A 90 -8.04 1.56 -12.68
N LEU A 91 -7.23 2.15 -13.56
CA LEU A 91 -6.25 3.18 -13.18
C LEU A 91 -6.91 4.39 -12.50
N THR A 92 -8.05 4.85 -13.02
CA THR A 92 -8.80 5.98 -12.43
C THR A 92 -9.21 5.71 -10.97
N LYS A 93 -9.50 4.46 -10.60
CA LYS A 93 -9.86 4.13 -9.20
C LYS A 93 -8.67 4.31 -8.27
N TYR A 94 -7.48 3.86 -8.66
CA TYR A 94 -6.25 4.06 -7.88
C TYR A 94 -5.89 5.53 -7.79
N ILE A 95 -5.98 6.28 -8.89
CA ILE A 95 -5.76 7.74 -8.91
C ILE A 95 -6.72 8.44 -7.95
N ASN A 96 -8.00 8.08 -7.92
CA ASN A 96 -8.97 8.67 -7.00
C ASN A 96 -8.65 8.34 -5.54
N ALA A 97 -8.26 7.10 -5.23
CA ALA A 97 -7.87 6.71 -3.89
C ALA A 97 -6.65 7.51 -3.41
N VAL A 98 -5.59 7.59 -4.21
CA VAL A 98 -4.39 8.40 -3.91
C VAL A 98 -4.72 9.87 -3.77
N SER A 99 -5.49 10.44 -4.70
CA SER A 99 -5.86 11.86 -4.71
C SER A 99 -6.75 12.27 -3.53
N SER A 100 -7.39 11.30 -2.87
CA SER A 100 -8.19 11.55 -1.67
C SER A 100 -7.36 11.73 -0.40
N ILE A 101 -6.09 11.33 -0.43
CA ILE A 101 -5.19 11.38 0.72
C ILE A 101 -4.85 12.82 1.05
N SER A 102 -5.02 13.17 2.32
CA SER A 102 -4.71 14.47 2.88
C SER A 102 -3.90 14.30 4.16
N LEU A 103 -2.73 14.91 4.21
CA LEU A 103 -1.89 14.95 5.41
C LEU A 103 -1.90 16.33 6.06
N SER A 104 -1.84 16.32 7.39
CA SER A 104 -1.71 17.50 8.22
C SER A 104 -0.61 17.30 9.25
N ILE A 105 0.05 18.38 9.65
CA ILE A 105 1.05 18.38 10.72
C ILE A 105 0.62 19.36 11.80
N ASP A 106 0.72 18.95 13.07
CA ASP A 106 0.28 19.74 14.23
C ASP A 106 1.10 21.03 14.43
N GLN A 107 2.40 20.98 14.14
CA GLN A 107 3.30 22.12 14.19
C GLN A 107 4.39 21.98 13.11
N ASN A 108 4.53 23.00 12.26
CA ASN A 108 5.52 23.00 11.18
C ASN A 108 6.60 24.07 11.31
N GLU A 109 6.57 24.93 12.33
CA GLU A 109 7.50 26.05 12.51
C GLU A 109 7.88 26.23 13.99
N LYS A 110 8.94 27.02 14.25
CA LYS A 110 9.47 27.32 15.59
C LYS A 110 9.91 26.07 16.33
N LEU A 111 10.44 25.10 15.57
CA LEU A 111 10.85 23.80 16.08
C LEU A 111 12.27 23.84 16.65
N SER A 112 12.50 23.00 17.64
CA SER A 112 13.79 22.72 18.29
C SER A 112 14.10 21.22 18.21
N ASN A 113 15.38 20.86 18.22
CA ASN A 113 15.82 19.48 18.37
C ASN A 113 15.23 18.89 19.66
N GLY A 114 14.62 17.71 19.55
CA GLY A 114 13.92 17.04 20.65
C GLY A 114 12.42 17.36 20.74
N ASP A 115 11.92 18.34 19.98
CA ASP A 115 10.48 18.53 19.82
C ASP A 115 9.86 17.30 19.13
N LYS A 116 8.56 17.13 19.33
CA LYS A 116 7.77 16.10 18.65
C LYS A 116 6.71 16.77 17.81
N VAL A 117 6.63 16.36 16.54
CA VAL A 117 5.57 16.76 15.61
C VAL A 117 4.79 15.54 15.20
N THR A 118 3.50 15.69 14.98
CA THR A 118 2.59 14.61 14.61
C THR A 118 2.03 14.88 13.23
N VAL A 119 2.23 13.93 12.32
CA VAL A 119 1.59 13.94 11.00
C VAL A 119 0.34 13.07 11.08
N SER A 120 -0.82 13.64 10.77
CA SER A 120 -2.09 12.93 10.64
C SER A 120 -2.45 12.71 9.18
N VAL A 121 -3.13 11.61 8.90
CA VAL A 121 -3.63 11.27 7.56
C VAL A 121 -5.14 11.14 7.58
N SER A 122 -5.78 11.52 6.47
CA SER A 122 -7.18 11.26 6.18
C SER A 122 -7.33 10.91 4.70
N TYR A 123 -8.34 10.12 4.35
CA TYR A 123 -8.63 9.72 2.97
C TYR A 123 -10.13 9.45 2.79
N ASP A 124 -10.59 9.34 1.54
CA ASP A 124 -11.96 8.91 1.23
C ASP A 124 -12.03 7.37 1.23
N SER A 125 -12.67 6.80 2.24
CA SER A 125 -12.81 5.34 2.36
C SER A 125 -13.59 4.73 1.19
N THR A 126 -14.50 5.48 0.57
CA THR A 126 -15.27 5.01 -0.60
C THR A 126 -14.37 4.91 -1.83
N ALA A 127 -13.43 5.85 -2.00
CA ALA A 127 -12.46 5.80 -3.08
C ALA A 127 -11.50 4.62 -2.91
N ALA A 128 -10.99 4.40 -1.69
CA ALA A 128 -10.15 3.26 -1.33
C ALA A 128 -10.88 1.93 -1.59
N GLU A 129 -12.11 1.78 -1.08
CA GLU A 129 -12.92 0.57 -1.31
C GLU A 129 -13.21 0.31 -2.79
N SER A 130 -13.44 1.36 -3.58
CA SER A 130 -13.69 1.27 -5.02
C SER A 130 -12.45 0.78 -5.78
N ALA A 131 -11.26 1.16 -5.32
CA ALA A 131 -9.98 0.68 -5.83
C ALA A 131 -9.59 -0.71 -5.31
N GLY A 132 -10.29 -1.22 -4.30
CA GLY A 132 -9.91 -2.46 -3.61
C GLY A 132 -8.71 -2.30 -2.68
N VAL A 133 -8.43 -1.07 -2.26
CA VAL A 133 -7.30 -0.71 -1.41
C VAL A 133 -7.70 -0.76 0.05
N VAL A 134 -6.84 -1.36 0.87
CA VAL A 134 -6.93 -1.32 2.34
C VAL A 134 -5.75 -0.51 2.85
N PHE A 135 -6.03 0.68 3.37
CA PHE A 135 -4.99 1.48 4.03
C PHE A 135 -4.73 0.99 5.46
N GLY A 136 -3.52 1.24 5.95
CA GLY A 136 -3.13 0.97 7.34
C GLY A 136 -4.07 1.63 8.35
N SER A 137 -4.18 1.03 9.54
CA SER A 137 -5.06 1.52 10.61
C SER A 137 -4.52 2.72 11.39
N GLU A 138 -3.26 3.08 11.16
CA GLU A 138 -2.64 4.24 11.82
C GLU A 138 -3.16 5.52 11.17
N GLU A 139 -3.77 6.41 11.97
CA GLU A 139 -4.28 7.72 11.49
C GLU A 139 -3.26 8.85 11.71
N SER A 140 -2.22 8.60 12.51
CA SER A 140 -1.19 9.59 12.82
C SER A 140 0.12 8.98 13.29
N LYS A 141 1.25 9.56 12.87
CA LYS A 141 2.60 9.16 13.26
C LYS A 141 3.38 10.33 13.83
N THR A 142 4.11 10.11 14.93
CA THR A 142 4.93 11.14 15.59
C THR A 142 6.39 11.04 15.19
N PHE A 143 6.99 12.18 14.87
CA PHE A 143 8.39 12.33 14.48
C PHE A 143 9.12 13.20 15.50
N GLU A 144 10.31 12.77 15.92
CA GLU A 144 11.20 13.57 16.76
C GLU A 144 12.05 14.50 15.88
N VAL A 145 12.00 15.79 16.15
CA VAL A 145 12.77 16.81 15.43
C VAL A 145 14.26 16.63 15.71
N LYS A 146 15.05 16.43 14.66
CA LYS A 146 16.51 16.25 14.73
C LYS A 146 17.20 16.97 13.59
N GLY A 147 18.49 17.29 13.77
CA GLY A 147 19.34 17.83 12.72
C GLY A 147 19.23 19.35 12.49
N LEU A 148 18.47 20.07 13.32
CA LEU A 148 18.46 21.54 13.29
C LEU A 148 19.81 22.10 13.75
N LYS A 149 20.23 23.21 13.14
CA LYS A 149 21.53 23.85 13.41
C LYS A 149 21.53 24.50 14.79
N GLY A 150 22.55 24.20 15.59
CA GLY A 150 22.77 24.79 16.92
C GLY A 150 23.26 26.23 16.88
#